data_AF-A0A554I9B5-F1
#
_entry.id   AF-A0A554I9B5-F1
#
_cell.length_a   1.000
_cell.length_b   1.000
_cell.length_c   1.000
_cell.angle_alpha   90.00
_cell.angle_beta   90.00
_cell.angle_gamma   90.00
#
_symmetry.space_group_name_H-M   'P 1'
#
loop_
_entity.id
_entity.type
_entity.pdbx_description
1 polymer ?
#
loop_
_entity_poly.entity_id
_entity_poly.type
_entity_poly.pdbx_seq_one_letter_code
_entity_poly.pdbx_strand_id
1 'polypeptide(L)'
;MKQKFDQFPMFPPNIEKEVQVKKLMEKSGLGKYSEEEKNEFDLWKQKLPVSSIEGPLREKNVEDIWALLPNVPNYTKDQVGFFVETKENLLVNTIFEEFVRKKNQYELAVEKVGDSVFFFSVGARTHGVGKKNNGFFYAHSHPDFLDAFELDKEKQENLPILFNKGVLPSEGDLQIFLSENQINESVSGKNRERIYSKNGWIEMNRCGDVDPKKIPFKLQKYRDAYFDLFSGKNELGFTTIEETKEYFKNNFQFDLEYHEFESENNI
;
A
#
# COMPACT_ATOMS: atom_id res chain seq x y z
N MET A 1 14.43 26.14 -12.77
CA MET A 1 15.52 25.29 -12.25
C MET A 1 14.93 23.92 -11.94
N LYS A 2 15.41 22.86 -12.58
CA LYS A 2 14.99 21.48 -12.29
C LYS A 2 15.64 21.08 -10.96
N GLN A 3 14.89 21.07 -9.85
CA GLN A 3 15.32 20.37 -8.65
C GLN A 3 15.32 18.88 -9.00
N LYS A 4 16.52 18.29 -9.07
CA LYS A 4 16.66 16.85 -9.06
C LYS A 4 16.15 16.39 -7.70
N PHE A 5 15.10 15.58 -7.72
CA PHE A 5 14.64 14.83 -6.57
C PHE A 5 15.75 13.83 -6.22
N ASP A 6 16.70 14.27 -5.41
CA ASP A 6 17.56 13.35 -4.68
C ASP A 6 16.66 12.67 -3.65
N GLN A 7 15.99 11.61 -4.13
CA GLN A 7 15.43 10.53 -3.34
C GLN A 7 16.44 10.22 -2.23
N PHE A 8 15.95 9.94 -1.01
CA PHE A 8 16.78 9.31 0.01
C PHE A 8 17.69 8.28 -0.67
N PRO A 9 19.01 8.27 -0.41
CA PRO A 9 19.91 7.34 -1.08
C PRO A 9 19.31 5.96 -0.92
N MET A 10 18.81 5.38 -2.03
CA MET A 10 18.24 4.05 -2.00
C MET A 10 19.36 3.17 -1.47
N PHE A 11 19.16 2.62 -0.28
CA PHE A 11 20.13 1.69 0.25
C PHE A 11 20.28 0.57 -0.75
N PRO A 12 21.51 0.07 -0.97
CA PRO A 12 21.65 -1.19 -1.64
C PRO A 12 20.74 -2.19 -0.91
N PRO A 13 19.93 -2.95 -1.67
CA PRO A 13 19.23 -4.13 -1.18
C PRO A 13 20.01 -4.88 -0.13
N ASN A 14 19.37 -5.32 0.96
CA ASN A 14 19.92 -6.45 1.70
C ASN A 14 19.66 -7.68 0.82
N ILE A 15 20.59 -7.93 -0.11
CA ILE A 15 20.44 -8.91 -1.20
C ILE A 15 20.06 -10.28 -0.64
N GLU A 16 20.60 -10.68 0.52
CA GLU A 16 20.30 -11.96 1.14
C GLU A 16 18.83 -12.06 1.58
N LYS A 17 18.31 -11.04 2.27
CA LYS A 17 16.92 -10.99 2.72
C LYS A 17 15.93 -10.85 1.56
N GLU A 18 16.26 -10.03 0.55
CA GLU A 18 15.45 -9.93 -0.66
C GLU A 18 15.41 -11.25 -1.44
N VAL A 19 16.54 -11.95 -1.55
CA VAL A 19 16.60 -13.27 -2.17
C VAL A 19 15.78 -14.29 -1.37
N GLN A 20 15.78 -14.22 -0.03
CA GLN A 20 14.97 -15.10 0.81
C GLN A 20 13.47 -14.87 0.57
N VAL A 21 13.02 -13.61 0.57
CA VAL A 21 11.62 -13.25 0.33
C VAL A 21 11.22 -13.63 -1.09
N LYS A 22 12.06 -13.33 -2.08
CA LYS A 22 11.84 -13.73 -3.47
C LYS A 22 11.70 -15.25 -3.60
N LYS A 23 12.52 -16.04 -2.91
CA LYS A 23 12.39 -17.51 -2.87
C LYS A 23 11.07 -17.96 -2.24
N LEU A 24 10.62 -17.31 -1.17
CA LEU A 24 9.31 -17.60 -0.55
C LEU A 24 8.16 -17.30 -1.51
N MET A 25 8.23 -16.17 -2.23
CA MET A 25 7.24 -15.77 -3.25
C MET A 25 7.26 -16.67 -4.49
N GLU A 26 8.43 -17.15 -4.90
CA GLU A 26 8.59 -18.11 -5.99
C GLU A 26 8.03 -19.48 -5.61
N LYS A 27 8.28 -19.95 -4.38
CA LYS A 27 7.79 -21.23 -3.85
C LYS A 27 6.25 -21.25 -3.76
N SER A 28 5.65 -20.13 -3.34
CA SER A 28 4.19 -19.99 -3.26
C SER A 28 3.52 -19.72 -4.61
N GLY A 29 4.28 -19.40 -5.65
CA GLY A 29 3.75 -19.08 -6.98
C GLY A 29 3.10 -17.70 -7.09
N LEU A 30 3.18 -16.85 -6.07
CA LEU A 30 2.57 -15.51 -6.05
C LEU A 30 3.03 -14.62 -7.22
N GLY A 31 4.26 -14.77 -7.68
CA GLY A 31 4.79 -13.99 -8.80
C GLY A 31 4.43 -14.50 -10.20
N LYS A 32 3.64 -15.58 -10.32
CA LYS A 32 3.32 -16.20 -11.60
C LYS A 32 1.93 -15.76 -12.08
N TYR A 33 1.83 -15.62 -13.40
CA TYR A 33 0.59 -15.25 -14.10
C TYR A 33 0.33 -16.29 -15.19
N SER A 34 -0.86 -16.87 -15.21
CA SER A 34 -1.31 -17.75 -16.28
C SER A 34 -1.54 -16.97 -17.58
N GLU A 35 -1.62 -17.67 -18.71
CA GLU A 35 -1.93 -17.01 -19.98
C GLU A 35 -3.37 -16.46 -19.99
N GLU A 36 -4.29 -17.11 -19.28
CA GLU A 36 -5.65 -16.63 -19.09
C GLU A 36 -5.67 -15.30 -18.32
N GLU A 37 -4.91 -15.20 -17.22
CA GLU A 37 -4.79 -13.95 -16.44
C GLU A 37 -4.22 -12.80 -17.28
N LYS A 38 -3.17 -13.09 -18.07
CA LYS A 38 -2.57 -12.07 -18.96
C LYS A 38 -3.56 -11.59 -20.01
N ASN A 39 -4.25 -12.51 -20.66
CA ASN A 39 -5.25 -12.19 -21.69
C ASN A 39 -6.42 -11.40 -21.10
N GLU A 40 -6.90 -11.75 -19.90
CA GLU A 40 -7.95 -11.00 -19.21
C GLU A 40 -7.48 -9.57 -18.89
N PHE A 41 -6.26 -9.41 -18.37
CA PHE A 41 -5.70 -8.10 -18.06
C PHE A 41 -5.54 -7.23 -19.31
N ASP A 42 -5.02 -7.79 -20.40
CA ASP A 42 -4.84 -7.06 -21.66
C ASP A 42 -6.18 -6.66 -22.29
N LEU A 43 -7.19 -7.53 -22.25
CA LEU A 43 -8.55 -7.20 -22.69
C LEU A 43 -9.18 -6.09 -21.84
N TRP A 44 -8.98 -6.13 -20.52
CA TRP A 44 -9.40 -5.06 -19.64
C TRP A 44 -8.70 -3.74 -19.97
N LYS A 45 -7.37 -3.76 -20.13
CA LYS A 45 -6.55 -2.58 -20.46
C LYS A 45 -6.97 -1.93 -21.78
N GLN A 46 -7.34 -2.73 -22.78
CA GLN A 46 -7.87 -2.23 -24.06
C GLN A 46 -9.25 -1.58 -23.95
N LYS A 47 -10.07 -2.01 -22.98
CA LYS A 47 -11.40 -1.46 -22.71
C LYS A 47 -11.39 -0.27 -21.77
N LEU A 48 -10.24 0.00 -21.14
CA LEU A 48 -10.11 1.11 -20.21
C LEU A 48 -10.39 2.43 -20.96
N PRO A 49 -11.33 3.26 -20.48
CA PRO A 49 -11.62 4.53 -21.11
C PRO A 49 -10.35 5.39 -21.18
N VAL A 50 -10.12 6.03 -22.34
CA VAL A 50 -9.04 7.02 -22.46
C VAL A 50 -9.40 8.19 -21.55
N SER A 51 -8.71 8.28 -20.41
CA SER A 51 -8.84 9.35 -19.43
C SER A 51 -7.45 9.90 -19.10
N SER A 52 -7.38 11.20 -18.88
CA SER A 52 -6.15 11.90 -18.48
C SER A 52 -6.44 12.78 -17.27
N ILE A 53 -5.40 13.42 -16.73
CA ILE A 53 -5.56 14.39 -15.65
C ILE A 53 -6.40 15.60 -16.10
N GLU A 54 -6.31 16.03 -17.36
CA GLU A 54 -7.11 17.13 -17.95
C GLU A 54 -8.55 16.71 -18.32
N GLY A 55 -8.77 15.41 -18.50
CA GLY A 55 -10.07 14.82 -18.85
C GLY A 55 -10.35 13.55 -18.05
N PRO A 56 -10.56 13.67 -16.72
CA PRO A 56 -10.89 12.52 -15.88
C PRO A 56 -12.30 12.00 -16.20
N LEU A 57 -12.56 10.75 -15.82
CA LEU A 57 -13.91 10.20 -15.87
C LEU A 57 -14.78 10.90 -14.83
N ARG A 58 -15.75 11.70 -15.31
CA ARG A 58 -16.56 12.57 -14.45
C ARG A 58 -17.74 11.88 -13.80
N GLU A 59 -18.12 12.39 -12.63
CA GLU A 59 -19.37 12.07 -11.92
C GLU A 59 -19.57 10.58 -11.67
N LYS A 60 -18.47 9.85 -11.45
CA LYS A 60 -18.50 8.40 -11.20
C LYS A 60 -18.89 8.10 -9.75
N ASN A 61 -19.85 7.20 -9.57
CA ASN A 61 -20.19 6.64 -8.26
C ASN A 61 -19.28 5.43 -7.90
N VAL A 62 -19.48 4.82 -6.73
CA VAL A 62 -18.69 3.65 -6.29
C VAL A 62 -18.80 2.52 -7.30
N GLU A 63 -20.02 2.21 -7.74
CA GLU A 63 -20.33 1.09 -8.62
C GLU A 63 -19.65 1.24 -9.99
N ASP A 64 -19.63 2.45 -10.54
CA ASP A 64 -18.95 2.77 -11.78
C ASP A 64 -17.44 2.57 -11.66
N ILE A 65 -16.83 3.04 -10.56
CA ILE A 65 -15.38 2.89 -10.32
C ILE A 65 -15.06 1.41 -10.11
N TRP A 66 -15.88 0.70 -9.36
CA TRP A 66 -15.75 -0.72 -9.10
C TRP A 66 -15.80 -1.56 -10.37
N ALA A 67 -16.69 -1.19 -11.30
CA ALA A 67 -16.81 -1.83 -12.62
C ALA A 67 -15.59 -1.58 -13.53
N LEU A 68 -14.82 -0.50 -13.28
CA LEU A 68 -13.59 -0.21 -14.00
C LEU A 68 -12.38 -1.00 -13.47
N LEU A 69 -12.47 -1.61 -12.29
CA LEU A 69 -11.36 -2.38 -11.71
C LEU A 69 -11.28 -3.80 -12.30
N PRO A 70 -10.09 -4.26 -12.72
CA PRO A 70 -9.92 -5.61 -13.24
C PRO A 70 -10.15 -6.65 -12.15
N ASN A 71 -10.44 -7.89 -12.55
CA ASN A 71 -10.47 -9.02 -11.61
C ASN A 71 -9.10 -9.67 -11.45
N VAL A 72 -8.16 -9.37 -12.34
CA VAL A 72 -6.82 -9.96 -12.38
C VAL A 72 -5.74 -8.90 -12.09
N PRO A 73 -4.62 -9.31 -11.47
CA PRO A 73 -3.48 -8.44 -11.19
C PRO A 73 -2.82 -7.88 -12.47
N ASN A 74 -2.15 -6.74 -12.33
CA ASN A 74 -1.27 -6.22 -13.38
C ASN A 74 0.01 -7.07 -13.48
N TYR A 75 0.12 -7.85 -14.54
CA TYR A 75 1.31 -8.67 -14.80
C TYR A 75 2.45 -7.87 -15.46
N THR A 76 2.16 -6.66 -15.93
CA THR A 76 3.13 -5.80 -16.61
C THR A 76 4.00 -5.04 -15.61
N LYS A 77 5.13 -4.50 -16.07
CA LYS A 77 5.97 -3.61 -15.26
C LYS A 77 5.50 -2.16 -15.29
N ASP A 78 4.48 -1.86 -16.08
CA ASP A 78 3.98 -0.52 -16.28
C ASP A 78 2.93 -0.19 -15.21
N GLN A 79 2.93 1.05 -14.74
CA GLN A 79 1.82 1.56 -13.93
C GLN A 79 0.62 1.86 -14.83
N VAL A 80 -0.40 1.02 -14.71
CA VAL A 80 -1.66 1.10 -15.45
C VAL A 80 -2.76 1.55 -14.50
N GLY A 81 -3.60 2.48 -14.95
CA GLY A 81 -4.61 3.10 -14.10
C GLY A 81 -5.47 4.07 -14.88
N PHE A 82 -6.40 4.72 -14.18
CA PHE A 82 -7.37 5.64 -14.77
C PHE A 82 -7.63 6.83 -13.84
N PHE A 83 -7.97 7.97 -14.44
CA PHE A 83 -8.31 9.20 -13.73
C PHE A 83 -9.83 9.29 -13.53
N VAL A 84 -10.25 9.61 -12.32
CA VAL A 84 -11.66 9.77 -11.94
C VAL A 84 -11.84 11.10 -11.22
N GLU A 85 -12.92 11.80 -11.54
CA GLU A 85 -13.38 12.96 -10.79
C GLU A 85 -14.54 12.55 -9.86
N THR A 86 -14.32 12.62 -8.55
CA THR A 86 -15.28 12.16 -7.55
C THR A 86 -15.08 12.79 -6.15
N LYS A 87 -16.01 12.56 -5.21
CA LYS A 87 -15.94 13.13 -3.84
C LYS A 87 -15.10 12.27 -2.88
N GLU A 88 -14.13 12.88 -2.21
CA GLU A 88 -13.13 12.24 -1.34
C GLU A 88 -13.70 11.45 -0.16
N ASN A 89 -14.66 12.04 0.58
CA ASN A 89 -15.05 11.60 1.91
C ASN A 89 -16.06 10.45 1.97
N LEU A 90 -16.60 10.02 0.83
CA LEU A 90 -17.68 9.02 0.78
C LEU A 90 -17.35 7.79 -0.06
N LEU A 91 -16.30 7.83 -0.88
CA LEU A 91 -16.16 6.88 -1.97
C LEU A 91 -14.87 6.06 -1.90
N VAL A 92 -13.74 6.67 -1.51
CA VAL A 92 -12.46 5.94 -1.52
C VAL A 92 -12.45 4.83 -0.47
N ASN A 93 -12.91 5.10 0.76
CA ASN A 93 -12.97 4.07 1.79
C ASN A 93 -13.90 2.92 1.41
N THR A 94 -15.06 3.21 0.81
CA THR A 94 -16.00 2.18 0.34
C THR A 94 -15.41 1.36 -0.79
N ILE A 95 -14.75 1.99 -1.77
CA ILE A 95 -14.08 1.27 -2.87
C ILE A 95 -12.99 0.35 -2.31
N PHE A 96 -12.16 0.84 -1.39
CA PHE A 96 -11.09 0.04 -0.81
C PHE A 96 -11.60 -1.08 0.08
N GLU A 97 -12.60 -0.84 0.92
CA GLU A 97 -13.22 -1.87 1.74
C GLU A 97 -13.86 -2.97 0.88
N GLU A 98 -14.64 -2.60 -0.13
CA GLU A 98 -15.17 -3.57 -1.09
C GLU A 98 -14.05 -4.29 -1.85
N PHE A 99 -12.99 -3.56 -2.20
CA PHE A 99 -11.82 -4.10 -2.87
C PHE A 99 -11.18 -5.23 -2.09
N VAL A 100 -10.79 -4.95 -0.86
CA VAL A 100 -10.05 -5.89 -0.04
C VAL A 100 -10.92 -7.06 0.45
N ARG A 101 -12.25 -6.92 0.44
CA ARG A 101 -13.19 -8.03 0.71
C ARG A 101 -13.44 -8.91 -0.51
N LYS A 102 -13.48 -8.36 -1.72
CA LYS A 102 -13.96 -9.07 -2.93
C LYS A 102 -12.87 -9.42 -3.96
N LYS A 103 -11.82 -8.61 -4.11
CA LYS A 103 -10.82 -8.70 -5.19
C LYS A 103 -9.36 -8.51 -4.72
N ASN A 104 -9.04 -8.81 -3.46
CA ASN A 104 -7.73 -8.52 -2.82
C ASN A 104 -6.53 -9.37 -3.32
N GLN A 105 -6.42 -9.54 -4.64
CA GLN A 105 -5.40 -10.36 -5.32
C GLN A 105 -4.24 -9.51 -5.85
N TYR A 106 -4.36 -8.18 -5.80
CA TYR A 106 -3.37 -7.21 -6.26
C TYR A 106 -3.47 -5.92 -5.46
N GLU A 107 -2.45 -5.08 -5.57
CA GLU A 107 -2.47 -3.78 -4.92
C GLU A 107 -3.30 -2.79 -5.74
N LEU A 108 -4.38 -2.28 -5.17
CA LEU A 108 -5.01 -1.06 -5.63
C LEU A 108 -4.33 0.11 -4.92
N ALA A 109 -3.92 1.14 -5.66
CA ALA A 109 -3.37 2.36 -5.07
C ALA A 109 -4.08 3.60 -5.64
N VAL A 110 -4.22 4.65 -4.84
CA VAL A 110 -4.88 5.88 -5.23
C VAL A 110 -4.00 7.08 -4.91
N GLU A 111 -3.77 7.90 -5.93
CA GLU A 111 -3.16 9.22 -5.79
C GLU A 111 -4.25 10.29 -5.93
N LYS A 112 -4.30 11.26 -5.03
CA LYS A 112 -5.12 12.46 -5.21
C LYS A 112 -4.29 13.53 -5.92
N VAL A 113 -4.71 13.87 -7.14
CA VAL A 113 -3.96 14.75 -8.07
C VAL A 113 -4.61 16.14 -8.23
N GLY A 114 -5.80 16.33 -7.67
CA GLY A 114 -6.51 17.61 -7.60
C GLY A 114 -7.61 17.57 -6.53
N ASP A 115 -8.43 18.62 -6.43
CA ASP A 115 -9.45 18.74 -5.37
C ASP A 115 -10.47 17.58 -5.36
N SER A 116 -10.84 17.10 -6.55
CA SER A 116 -11.76 15.98 -6.73
C SER A 116 -11.24 14.96 -7.74
N VAL A 117 -9.97 15.05 -8.15
CA VAL A 117 -9.39 14.17 -9.17
C VAL A 117 -8.46 13.17 -8.52
N PHE A 118 -8.73 11.89 -8.78
CA PHE A 118 -8.00 10.74 -8.25
C PHE A 118 -7.48 9.89 -9.40
N PHE A 119 -6.29 9.34 -9.22
CA PHE A 119 -5.71 8.35 -10.12
C PHE A 119 -5.69 6.99 -9.41
N PHE A 120 -6.49 6.05 -9.91
CA PHE A 120 -6.51 4.67 -9.44
C PHE A 120 -5.49 3.87 -10.23
N SER A 121 -4.52 3.29 -9.55
CA SER A 121 -3.49 2.44 -10.12
C SER A 121 -3.72 0.98 -9.78
N VAL A 122 -3.58 0.11 -10.78
CA VAL A 122 -3.65 -1.34 -10.64
C VAL A 122 -2.23 -1.90 -10.58
N GLY A 123 -1.87 -2.41 -9.41
CA GLY A 123 -0.58 -3.01 -9.12
C GLY A 123 -0.48 -4.48 -9.46
N ALA A 124 0.72 -5.00 -9.25
CA ALA A 124 1.00 -6.42 -9.39
C ALA A 124 0.53 -7.18 -8.13
N ARG A 125 0.62 -8.51 -8.19
CA ARG A 125 0.44 -9.35 -6.99
C ARG A 125 1.59 -9.13 -5.99
N THR A 126 2.77 -8.77 -6.46
CA THR A 126 4.01 -8.92 -5.66
C THR A 126 4.82 -7.64 -5.53
N HIS A 127 4.43 -6.59 -6.23
CA HIS A 127 5.11 -5.32 -6.26
C HIS A 127 4.06 -4.23 -6.21
N GLY A 128 4.28 -3.27 -5.31
CA GLY A 128 3.39 -2.13 -5.16
C GLY A 128 3.51 -1.14 -6.32
N VAL A 129 2.60 -0.19 -6.32
CA VAL A 129 2.54 0.88 -7.28
C VAL A 129 3.18 2.12 -6.69
N GLY A 130 4.30 2.54 -7.26
CA GLY A 130 4.90 3.83 -6.92
C GLY A 130 4.04 5.01 -7.39
N LYS A 131 4.36 6.19 -6.87
CA LYS A 131 3.73 7.44 -7.28
C LYS A 131 4.10 7.82 -8.71
N LYS A 132 3.11 8.16 -9.54
CA LYS A 132 3.29 8.62 -10.92
C LYS A 132 3.19 10.13 -11.08
N ASN A 133 2.27 10.74 -10.33
CA ASN A 133 1.82 12.09 -10.60
C ASN A 133 2.34 13.06 -9.53
N ASN A 134 2.26 14.36 -9.82
CA ASN A 134 2.56 15.43 -8.86
C ASN A 134 1.48 15.59 -7.77
N GLY A 135 0.61 14.59 -7.58
CA GLY A 135 -0.41 14.54 -6.52
C GLY A 135 0.16 14.11 -5.18
N PHE A 136 -0.67 13.57 -4.31
CA PHE A 136 -0.25 12.88 -3.07
C PHE A 136 -0.83 11.48 -3.01
N PHE A 137 -0.12 10.55 -2.40
CA PHE A 137 -0.54 9.17 -2.22
C PHE A 137 -1.59 9.12 -1.11
N TYR A 138 -2.80 8.69 -1.46
CA TYR A 138 -3.97 8.79 -0.59
C TYR A 138 -4.24 7.48 0.14
N ALA A 139 -4.20 6.36 -0.59
CA ALA A 139 -4.48 5.04 -0.03
C ALA A 139 -3.97 3.93 -0.94
N HIS A 140 -3.68 2.77 -0.34
CA HIS A 140 -3.45 1.53 -1.07
C HIS A 140 -3.92 0.31 -0.29
N SER A 141 -3.97 -0.83 -0.97
CA SER A 141 -4.31 -2.12 -0.38
C SER A 141 -3.14 -3.09 -0.40
N HIS A 142 -2.84 -3.69 0.74
CA HIS A 142 -1.98 -4.86 0.80
C HIS A 142 -2.77 -6.11 0.40
N PRO A 143 -2.34 -6.82 -0.64
CA PRO A 143 -3.09 -7.97 -1.08
C PRO A 143 -2.79 -9.19 -0.20
N ASP A 144 -3.74 -10.12 -0.19
CA ASP A 144 -3.80 -11.15 0.86
C ASP A 144 -2.85 -12.31 0.58
N PHE A 145 -1.63 -12.21 1.10
CA PHE A 145 -0.57 -13.20 0.84
C PHE A 145 -0.01 -13.87 2.08
N LEU A 146 -0.52 -13.57 3.28
CA LEU A 146 0.02 -14.18 4.50
C LEU A 146 -0.04 -15.71 4.46
N ASP A 147 -1.09 -16.27 3.85
CA ASP A 147 -1.29 -17.72 3.68
C ASP A 147 -0.20 -18.37 2.82
N ALA A 148 0.46 -17.62 1.94
CA ALA A 148 1.53 -18.12 1.08
C ALA A 148 2.87 -18.29 1.80
N PHE A 149 3.03 -17.75 3.01
CA PHE A 149 4.28 -17.79 3.77
C PHE A 149 4.36 -18.95 4.78
N GLU A 150 3.40 -19.89 4.77
CA GLU A 150 3.39 -21.09 5.62
C GLU A 150 3.60 -20.77 7.12
N LEU A 151 3.05 -19.63 7.58
CA LEU A 151 3.12 -19.21 8.98
C LEU A 151 2.09 -20.00 9.80
N ASP A 152 2.57 -20.98 10.57
CA ASP A 152 1.73 -21.71 11.53
C ASP A 152 1.24 -20.82 12.69
N LYS A 153 0.27 -21.32 13.47
CA LYS A 153 -0.35 -20.56 14.56
C LYS A 153 0.66 -20.11 15.62
N GLU A 154 1.62 -20.97 15.96
CA GLU A 154 2.64 -20.67 16.97
C GLU A 154 3.54 -19.50 16.53
N LYS A 155 3.93 -19.47 15.25
CA LYS A 155 4.65 -18.33 14.67
C LYS A 155 3.79 -17.08 14.70
N GLN A 156 2.53 -17.16 14.27
CA GLN A 156 1.63 -16.00 14.21
C GLN A 156 1.39 -15.36 15.58
N GLU A 157 1.31 -16.14 16.66
CA GLU A 157 1.14 -15.63 18.03
C GLU A 157 2.27 -14.68 18.47
N ASN A 158 3.46 -14.84 17.90
CA ASN A 158 4.64 -14.04 18.25
C ASN A 158 4.90 -12.88 17.27
N LEU A 159 4.06 -12.70 16.24
CA LEU A 159 4.18 -11.61 15.27
C LEU A 159 3.33 -10.40 15.67
N PRO A 160 3.65 -9.19 15.17
CA PRO A 160 2.80 -8.02 15.37
C PRO A 160 1.36 -8.27 14.92
N ILE A 161 0.37 -7.88 15.74
CA ILE A 161 -1.05 -8.00 15.37
C ILE A 161 -1.33 -7.31 14.03
N LEU A 162 -0.78 -6.11 13.80
CA LEU A 162 -0.98 -5.40 12.53
C LEU A 162 -0.34 -6.11 11.33
N PHE A 163 0.73 -6.88 11.53
CA PHE A 163 1.31 -7.73 10.49
C PHE A 163 0.38 -8.89 10.16
N ASN A 164 -0.12 -9.61 11.17
CA ASN A 164 -1.10 -10.69 10.99
C ASN A 164 -2.41 -10.20 10.37
N LYS A 165 -2.80 -8.96 10.65
CA LYS A 165 -3.93 -8.30 10.01
C LYS A 165 -3.60 -7.83 8.58
N GLY A 166 -2.35 -7.84 8.14
CA GLY A 166 -1.93 -7.45 6.79
C GLY A 166 -1.85 -5.93 6.56
N VAL A 167 -1.84 -5.13 7.63
CA VAL A 167 -1.88 -3.65 7.58
C VAL A 167 -0.66 -3.00 8.20
N LEU A 168 0.36 -3.76 8.57
CA LEU A 168 1.63 -3.19 9.04
C LEU A 168 2.32 -2.47 7.87
N PRO A 169 2.68 -1.17 8.00
CA PRO A 169 3.38 -0.45 6.93
C PRO A 169 4.66 -1.16 6.53
N SER A 170 4.89 -1.34 5.24
CA SER A 170 6.17 -1.72 4.67
C SER A 170 7.16 -0.56 4.69
N GLU A 171 8.42 -0.84 4.38
CA GLU A 171 9.41 0.24 4.24
C GLU A 171 9.10 1.17 3.05
N GLY A 172 8.49 0.66 1.98
CA GLY A 172 8.05 1.45 0.83
C GLY A 172 6.98 2.48 1.23
N ASP A 173 6.00 2.07 2.03
CA ASP A 173 4.95 2.96 2.54
C ASP A 173 5.55 4.09 3.37
N LEU A 174 6.49 3.76 4.26
CA LEU A 174 7.20 4.75 5.06
C LEU A 174 8.04 5.70 4.20
N GLN A 175 8.71 5.20 3.17
CA GLN A 175 9.48 6.04 2.25
C GLN A 175 8.58 7.04 1.52
N ILE A 176 7.46 6.57 0.96
CA ILE A 176 6.49 7.42 0.27
C ILE A 176 6.00 8.49 1.23
N PHE A 177 5.46 8.11 2.39
CA PHE A 177 4.91 9.05 3.36
C PHE A 177 5.94 10.06 3.86
N LEU A 178 7.18 9.63 4.14
CA LEU A 178 8.26 10.55 4.55
C LEU A 178 8.65 11.51 3.42
N SER A 179 8.70 11.05 2.17
CA SER A 179 9.07 11.88 1.02
C SER A 179 8.00 12.94 0.70
N GLU A 180 6.72 12.58 0.79
CA GLU A 180 5.61 13.50 0.52
C GLU A 180 5.50 14.61 1.57
N ASN A 181 5.72 14.25 2.82
CA ASN A 181 5.67 15.19 3.94
C ASN A 181 6.92 16.07 4.08
N GLN A 182 8.02 15.75 3.40
CA GLN A 182 9.15 16.67 3.22
C GLN A 182 8.88 17.74 2.15
N ILE A 183 7.95 17.47 1.23
CA ILE A 183 7.62 18.37 0.12
C ILE A 183 6.54 19.40 0.53
N ASN A 184 5.66 19.07 1.48
CA ASN A 184 4.47 19.86 1.81
C ASN A 184 4.40 20.35 3.27
N GLU A 185 5.43 21.06 3.75
CA GLU A 185 5.30 21.92 4.95
C GLU A 185 4.30 23.08 4.74
N SER A 186 3.83 23.32 3.50
CA SER A 186 2.95 24.42 3.12
C SER A 186 1.45 24.07 3.03
N VAL A 187 1.06 22.80 3.10
CA VAL A 187 -0.35 22.37 2.94
C VAL A 187 -0.83 21.64 4.18
N SER A 188 -1.21 22.43 5.19
CA SER A 188 -2.11 22.13 6.31
C SER A 188 -2.53 20.65 6.51
N GLY A 189 -1.94 19.96 7.48
CA GLY A 189 -2.60 18.98 8.37
C GLY A 189 -3.50 17.88 7.78
N LYS A 190 -3.36 17.51 6.50
CA LYS A 190 -4.30 16.61 5.80
C LYS A 190 -3.64 15.47 5.02
N ASN A 191 -2.34 15.24 5.21
CA ASN A 191 -1.68 14.08 4.61
C ASN A 191 -1.97 12.85 5.47
N ARG A 192 -3.00 12.12 5.06
CA ARG A 192 -3.39 10.82 5.60
C ARG A 192 -3.15 9.80 4.50
N GLU A 193 -2.31 8.83 4.79
CA GLU A 193 -2.21 7.63 3.97
C GLU A 193 -2.96 6.52 4.68
N ARG A 194 -3.73 5.76 3.92
CA ARG A 194 -4.49 4.62 4.43
C ARG A 194 -4.03 3.33 3.78
N ILE A 195 -3.70 2.35 4.62
CA ILE A 195 -3.32 1.02 4.17
C ILE A 195 -4.45 0.06 4.49
N TYR A 196 -5.02 -0.57 3.46
CA TYR A 196 -6.16 -1.49 3.57
C TYR A 196 -5.71 -2.94 3.44
N SER A 197 -6.37 -3.85 4.15
CA SER A 197 -6.29 -5.30 3.96
C SER A 197 -7.67 -5.92 4.15
N LYS A 198 -7.84 -7.22 3.90
CA LYS A 198 -9.11 -7.92 4.17
C LYS A 198 -9.60 -7.81 5.63
N ASN A 199 -8.70 -7.52 6.58
CA ASN A 199 -8.99 -7.53 8.02
C ASN A 199 -9.17 -6.12 8.64
N GLY A 200 -9.18 -5.07 7.82
CA GLY A 200 -9.30 -3.69 8.28
C GLY A 200 -8.30 -2.77 7.59
N TRP A 201 -8.05 -1.62 8.20
CA TRP A 201 -7.14 -0.62 7.66
C TRP A 201 -6.46 0.18 8.76
N ILE A 202 -5.36 0.83 8.40
CA ILE A 202 -4.71 1.81 9.27
C ILE A 202 -4.71 3.19 8.63
N GLU A 203 -4.84 4.22 9.46
CA GLU A 203 -4.53 5.61 9.10
C GLU A 203 -3.15 5.98 9.62
N MET A 204 -2.33 6.56 8.76
CA MET A 204 -1.01 7.09 9.13
C MET A 204 -1.05 8.62 9.12
N ASN A 205 -0.71 9.22 10.26
CA ASN A 205 -0.65 10.67 10.43
C ASN A 205 0.72 11.08 10.96
N ARG A 206 1.30 12.16 10.43
CA ARG A 206 2.54 12.73 11.01
C ARG A 206 2.23 13.45 12.31
N CYS A 207 2.96 13.10 13.37
CA CYS A 207 2.80 13.67 14.71
C CYS A 207 3.98 14.55 15.14
N GLY A 208 5.04 14.65 14.34
CA GLY A 208 6.24 15.41 14.67
C GLY A 208 7.27 15.44 13.53
N ASP A 209 8.40 16.08 13.80
CA ASP A 209 9.49 16.20 12.83
C ASP A 209 10.49 15.06 12.95
N VAL A 210 10.86 14.49 11.81
CA VAL A 210 11.88 13.45 11.78
C VAL A 210 13.19 14.00 11.27
N ASP A 211 14.28 13.68 11.98
CA ASP A 211 15.64 14.00 11.55
C ASP A 211 15.96 13.27 10.22
N PRO A 212 16.05 13.99 9.08
CA PRO A 212 16.27 13.36 7.78
C PRO A 212 17.59 12.60 7.69
N LYS A 213 18.59 12.94 8.53
CA LYS A 213 19.88 12.24 8.55
C LYS A 213 19.78 10.84 9.16
N LYS A 214 18.78 10.61 10.03
CA LYS A 214 18.54 9.33 10.70
C LYS A 214 17.54 8.46 9.95
N ILE A 215 16.67 9.05 9.14
CA ILE A 215 15.65 8.34 8.36
C ILE A 215 16.24 7.16 7.58
N PRO A 216 17.32 7.33 6.81
CA PRO A 216 17.87 6.25 6.03
C PRO A 216 18.18 5.01 6.89
N PHE A 217 18.93 5.18 7.97
CA PHE A 217 19.30 4.07 8.86
C PHE A 217 18.08 3.42 9.53
N LYS A 218 17.08 4.22 9.94
CA LYS A 218 15.86 3.73 10.56
C LYS A 218 15.03 2.87 9.59
N LEU A 219 14.87 3.33 8.35
CA LEU A 219 14.17 2.59 7.30
C LEU A 219 14.87 1.26 7.00
N GLN A 220 16.20 1.27 6.87
CA GLN A 220 16.97 0.04 6.63
C GLN A 220 16.78 -0.99 7.77
N LYS A 221 16.90 -0.55 9.03
CA LYS A 221 16.69 -1.44 10.19
C LYS A 221 15.27 -1.99 10.22
N TYR A 222 14.28 -1.15 9.94
CA TYR A 222 12.89 -1.55 9.89
C TYR A 222 12.61 -2.54 8.76
N ARG A 223 13.06 -2.27 7.53
CA ARG A 223 12.94 -3.16 6.36
C ARG A 223 13.45 -4.55 6.67
N ASP A 224 14.66 -4.63 7.22
CA ASP A 224 15.31 -5.89 7.50
C ASP A 224 14.51 -6.70 8.55
N ALA A 225 13.99 -6.05 9.59
CA ALA A 225 13.14 -6.71 10.60
C ALA A 225 11.73 -7.04 10.08
N TYR A 226 11.15 -6.20 9.22
CA TYR A 226 9.87 -6.44 8.56
C TYR A 226 9.92 -7.68 7.68
N PHE A 227 11.02 -7.89 6.93
CA PHE A 227 11.16 -9.09 6.12
C PHE A 227 11.33 -10.38 6.94
N ASP A 228 11.90 -10.30 8.14
CA ASP A 228 12.02 -11.45 9.04
C ASP A 228 10.64 -11.97 9.51
N LEU A 229 9.61 -11.11 9.54
CA LEU A 229 8.24 -11.47 9.92
C LEU A 229 7.65 -12.54 8.98
N PHE A 230 7.96 -12.50 7.68
CA PHE A 230 7.52 -13.50 6.71
C PHE A 230 8.14 -14.89 6.94
N SER A 231 9.16 -14.99 7.79
CA SER A 231 9.75 -16.26 8.23
C SER A 231 9.32 -16.63 9.67
N GLY A 232 8.39 -15.88 10.27
CA GLY A 232 7.93 -16.08 11.64
C GLY A 232 8.89 -15.53 12.72
N LYS A 233 9.85 -14.68 12.34
CA LYS A 233 10.82 -14.09 13.28
C LYS A 233 10.47 -12.63 13.56
N ASN A 234 10.23 -12.31 14.83
CA ASN A 234 9.89 -10.96 15.26
C ASN A 234 11.09 -10.23 15.88
N GLU A 235 11.93 -9.64 15.02
CA GLU A 235 13.05 -8.78 15.44
C GLU A 235 12.62 -7.34 15.78
N LEU A 236 11.34 -7.00 15.58
CA LEU A 236 10.78 -5.69 15.92
C LEU A 236 10.49 -5.55 17.41
N GLY A 237 10.26 -6.67 18.11
CA GLY A 237 10.09 -6.73 19.56
C GLY A 237 8.73 -6.25 20.07
N PHE A 238 7.76 -5.99 19.17
CA PHE A 238 6.38 -5.66 19.53
C PHE A 238 5.41 -6.71 19.00
N THR A 239 4.34 -6.98 19.75
CA THR A 239 3.27 -7.91 19.35
C THR A 239 1.90 -7.25 19.35
N THR A 240 1.71 -6.21 20.16
CA THR A 240 0.42 -5.53 20.32
C THR A 240 0.24 -4.33 19.37
N ILE A 241 -1.01 -3.86 19.23
CA ILE A 241 -1.32 -2.65 18.46
C ILE A 241 -0.68 -1.42 19.13
N GLU A 242 -0.74 -1.33 20.46
CA GLU A 242 -0.19 -0.22 21.25
C GLU A 242 1.32 -0.12 21.13
N GLU A 243 2.04 -1.23 21.25
CA GLU A 243 3.50 -1.25 21.05
C GLU A 243 3.87 -0.89 19.61
N THR A 244 3.06 -1.32 18.64
CA THR A 244 3.27 -0.92 17.24
C THR A 244 3.13 0.61 17.10
N LYS A 245 2.04 1.19 17.64
CA LYS A 245 1.84 2.66 17.65
C LYS A 245 3.01 3.39 18.29
N GLU A 246 3.48 2.92 19.44
CA GLU A 246 4.62 3.51 20.14
C GLU A 246 5.90 3.42 19.32
N TYR A 247 6.16 2.28 18.68
CA TYR A 247 7.32 2.08 17.81
C TYR A 247 7.34 3.10 16.67
N PHE A 248 6.24 3.24 15.92
CA PHE A 248 6.17 4.16 14.79
C PHE A 248 6.22 5.63 15.22
N LYS A 249 5.60 5.98 16.34
CA LYS A 249 5.69 7.31 16.94
C LYS A 249 7.14 7.66 17.30
N ASN A 250 7.83 6.77 18.01
CA ASN A 250 9.19 7.01 18.49
C ASN A 250 10.24 7.00 17.36
N ASN A 251 10.07 6.12 16.36
CA ASN A 251 11.05 5.97 15.29
C ASN A 251 10.79 6.89 14.10
N PHE A 252 9.53 7.09 13.72
CA PHE A 252 9.17 7.77 12.47
C PHE A 252 8.26 8.99 12.67
N GLN A 253 7.88 9.31 13.91
CA GLN A 253 6.95 10.40 14.22
C GLN A 253 5.61 10.25 13.50
N PHE A 254 5.09 9.01 13.50
CA PHE A 254 3.77 8.68 12.99
C PHE A 254 2.84 8.25 14.11
N ASP A 255 1.66 8.87 14.15
CA ASP A 255 0.51 8.34 14.86
C ASP A 255 -0.21 7.37 13.93
N LEU A 256 -0.42 6.14 14.41
CA LEU A 256 -1.16 5.10 13.71
C LEU A 256 -2.53 4.91 14.37
N GLU A 257 -3.59 4.91 13.56
CA GLU A 257 -4.95 4.55 13.99
C GLU A 257 -5.36 3.28 13.26
N TYR A 258 -5.75 2.23 13.99
CA TYR A 258 -6.23 0.97 13.39
C TYR A 258 -7.75 0.91 13.47
N HIS A 259 -8.36 0.50 12.37
CA HIS A 259 -9.79 0.36 12.20
C HIS A 259 -10.07 -1.05 11.68
N GLU A 260 -10.82 -1.82 12.45
CA GLU A 260 -11.32 -3.13 12.02
C GLU A 260 -12.61 -2.93 11.21
N PHE A 261 -12.80 -3.74 10.18
CA PHE A 261 -14.06 -3.74 9.45
C PHE A 261 -15.17 -4.38 10.29
N GLU A 262 -16.37 -3.80 10.24
CA GLU A 262 -17.53 -4.41 10.88
C GLU A 262 -17.83 -5.76 10.21
N SER A 263 -17.85 -6.83 11.01
CA SER A 263 -18.25 -8.16 10.56
C SER A 263 -19.70 -8.13 10.07
N GLU A 264 -20.00 -8.80 8.96
CA GLU A 264 -21.36 -8.89 8.35
C GLU A 264 -22.42 -9.56 9.25
N ASN A 265 -22.09 -9.93 10.49
CA ASN A 265 -22.95 -10.64 11.44
C ASN A 265 -23.77 -9.75 12.38
N ASN A 266 -23.95 -8.46 12.07
CA ASN A 266 -24.79 -7.54 12.87
C ASN A 266 -25.95 -6.92 12.07
N ILE A 267 -26.65 -7.74 11.27
CA ILE A 267 -28.05 -7.48 10.84
C ILE A 267 -28.86 -8.76 10.97
#